data_AF-A0A508TJT8-F1
#
_entry.id   AF-A0A508TJT8-F1
#
_cell.length_a   1.000
_cell.length_b   1.000
_cell.length_c   1.000
_cell.angle_alpha   90.00
_cell.angle_beta   90.00
_cell.angle_gamma   90.00
#
_symmetry.space_group_name_H-M   'P 1'
#
loop_
_entity.id
_entity.type
_entity.pdbx_description
1 polymer ?
#
loop_
_entity_poly.entity_id
_entity_poly.type
_entity_poly.pdbx_seq_one_letter_code
_entity_poly.pdbx_strand_id
1 'polypeptide(L)'
;MDNKINEIRRKISVLRAEMTLVEAAIRDQVNRDLDCSEASYRLMAMRAEVAELIKRWRAAGGDDRLPTVRERLSRTYRDRLTANADAKAIAGVKPDKGKPSRVGTGPK
;
A
#
# COMPACT_ATOMS: atom_id res chain seq x y z
N MET A 1 -4.52 -1.30 -0.05
CA MET A 1 -3.14 -1.73 -0.36
C MET A 1 -2.32 -0.47 -0.39
N ASP A 2 -1.55 -0.22 0.66
CA ASP A 2 -0.93 1.09 0.82
C ASP A 2 0.33 1.14 -0.04
N ASN A 3 0.30 1.99 -1.07
CA ASN A 3 1.38 2.14 -2.04
C ASN A 3 2.75 2.35 -1.34
N LYS A 4 2.72 3.09 -0.22
CA LYS A 4 3.88 3.36 0.64
C LYS A 4 4.46 2.09 1.30
N ILE A 5 3.63 1.17 1.78
CA ILE A 5 4.10 -0.10 2.39
C ILE A 5 4.76 -0.97 1.32
N ASN A 6 4.17 -1.04 0.12
CA ASN A 6 4.71 -1.79 -1.00
C ASN A 6 6.05 -1.22 -1.46
N GLU A 7 6.19 0.11 -1.51
CA GLU A 7 7.45 0.77 -1.85
C GLU A 7 8.55 0.47 -0.83
N ILE A 8 8.24 0.51 0.47
CA ILE A 8 9.22 0.18 1.52
C ILE A 8 9.66 -1.28 1.39
N ARG A 9 8.74 -2.22 1.15
CA ARG A 9 9.10 -3.62 0.90
C ARG A 9 10.02 -3.78 -0.32
N ARG A 10 9.70 -3.09 -1.42
CA ARG A 10 10.53 -3.13 -2.63
C ARG A 10 11.94 -2.62 -2.35
N LYS A 11 12.08 -1.49 -1.63
CA LYS A 11 13.39 -0.95 -1.25
C LYS A 11 14.18 -1.91 -0.36
N ILE A 12 13.54 -2.52 0.64
CA ILE A 12 14.17 -3.54 1.49
C ILE A 12 14.66 -4.72 0.65
N SER A 13 13.86 -5.21 -0.29
CA SER A 13 14.26 -6.33 -1.16
C SER A 13 15.46 -5.99 -2.03
N VAL A 14 15.48 -4.80 -2.63
CA VAL A 14 16.62 -4.34 -3.45
C VAL A 14 17.88 -4.20 -2.61
N LEU A 15 17.81 -3.51 -1.47
CA LEU A 15 18.96 -3.35 -0.58
C LEU A 15 19.54 -4.70 -0.11
N ARG A 16 18.69 -5.68 0.21
CA ARG A 16 19.16 -7.02 0.59
C ARG A 16 19.87 -7.75 -0.54
N ALA A 17 19.41 -7.58 -1.78
CA ALA A 17 20.09 -8.15 -2.95
C ALA A 17 21.47 -7.51 -3.13
N GLU A 18 21.56 -6.18 -3.03
CA GLU A 18 22.83 -5.45 -3.10
C GLU A 18 23.79 -5.80 -1.96
N MET A 19 23.27 -5.95 -0.74
CA MET A 19 24.05 -6.43 0.42
C MET A 19 24.68 -7.79 0.16
N THR A 20 23.95 -8.72 -0.46
CA THR A 20 24.48 -10.05 -0.82
C THR A 20 25.69 -9.94 -1.76
N LEU A 21 25.65 -9.00 -2.71
CA LEU A 21 26.77 -8.76 -3.63
C LEU A 21 27.98 -8.17 -2.91
N VAL A 22 27.77 -7.22 -2.00
CA VAL A 22 28.86 -6.65 -1.20
C VAL A 22 29.46 -7.68 -0.25
N GLU A 23 28.64 -8.54 0.36
CA GLU A 23 29.14 -9.66 1.18
C GLU A 23 29.99 -10.64 0.37
N ALA A 24 29.61 -10.92 -0.88
CA ALA A 24 30.43 -11.73 -1.78
C ALA A 24 31.77 -11.04 -2.10
N ALA A 25 31.76 -9.73 -2.38
CA ALA A 25 32.97 -8.96 -2.63
C ALA A 25 33.93 -8.95 -1.41
N ILE A 26 33.39 -8.83 -0.19
CA ILE A 26 34.18 -8.92 1.04
C ILE A 26 34.83 -10.30 1.15
N ARG A 27 34.07 -11.38 0.91
CA ARG A 27 34.64 -12.75 0.92
C ARG A 27 35.75 -12.90 -0.10
N ASP A 28 35.58 -12.36 -1.31
CA ASP A 28 36.61 -12.41 -2.35
C ASP A 28 37.87 -11.61 -1.98
N GLN A 29 37.72 -10.45 -1.33
CA GLN A 29 38.84 -9.66 -0.82
C GLN A 29 39.59 -10.41 0.27
N VAL A 30 38.88 -10.98 1.25
CA VAL A 30 39.46 -11.78 2.34
C VAL A 30 40.20 -13.00 1.80
N ASN A 31 39.62 -13.71 0.83
CA ASN A 31 40.25 -14.88 0.21
C ASN A 31 41.53 -14.55 -0.58
N ARG A 32 41.76 -13.27 -0.89
CA ARG A 32 42.95 -12.76 -1.60
C ARG A 32 43.86 -11.95 -0.69
N ASP A 33 43.61 -11.93 0.62
CA ASP A 33 44.34 -11.13 1.61
C ASP A 33 44.37 -9.63 1.27
N LEU A 34 43.30 -9.12 0.64
CA LEU A 34 43.11 -7.71 0.31
C LEU A 34 42.35 -6.97 1.41
N ASP A 35 42.55 -5.65 1.50
CA ASP A 35 41.76 -4.81 2.41
C ASP A 35 40.28 -4.82 2.01
N CYS A 36 39.41 -5.11 2.97
CA CYS A 36 37.96 -5.13 2.83
C CYS A 36 37.25 -4.08 3.70
N SER A 37 38.00 -3.14 4.29
CA SER A 37 37.47 -2.12 5.21
C SER A 37 36.37 -1.27 4.57
N GLU A 38 36.58 -0.77 3.35
CA GLU A 38 35.61 0.05 2.60
C GLU A 38 34.32 -0.71 2.28
N ALA A 39 34.44 -1.94 1.74
CA ALA A 39 33.29 -2.80 1.48
C ALA A 39 32.52 -3.15 2.76
N SER A 40 33.24 -3.34 3.88
CA SER A 40 32.64 -3.58 5.20
C SER A 40 31.88 -2.36 5.72
N TYR A 41 32.43 -1.16 5.60
CA TYR A 41 31.72 0.08 5.96
C TYR A 41 30.45 0.26 5.13
N ARG A 42 30.52 0.01 3.82
CA ARG A 42 29.36 0.07 2.93
C ARG A 42 28.29 -0.94 3.34
N LEU A 43 28.68 -2.17 3.69
CA LEU A 43 27.75 -3.18 4.19
C LEU A 43 27.05 -2.73 5.48
N MET A 44 27.79 -2.14 6.43
CA MET A 44 27.21 -1.62 7.67
C MET A 44 26.24 -0.46 7.42
N ALA A 45 26.55 0.45 6.49
CA ALA A 45 25.65 1.53 6.10
C ALA A 45 24.33 0.97 5.51
N MET A 46 24.41 0.01 4.58
CA MET A 46 23.22 -0.65 4.03
C MET A 46 22.40 -1.37 5.11
N ARG A 47 23.05 -2.02 6.08
CA ARG A 47 22.37 -2.65 7.23
C ARG A 47 21.61 -1.62 8.07
N ALA A 48 22.18 -0.44 8.31
CA ALA A 48 21.52 0.65 9.02
C ALA A 48 20.30 1.16 8.23
N GLU A 49 20.41 1.30 6.91
CA GLU A 49 19.29 1.70 6.05
C GLU A 49 18.14 0.68 6.07
N VAL A 50 18.45 -0.62 6.00
CA VAL A 50 17.44 -1.68 6.12
C VAL A 50 16.73 -1.60 7.48
N ALA A 51 17.47 -1.37 8.57
CA ALA A 51 16.88 -1.21 9.89
C ALA A 51 15.91 -0.01 9.96
N GLU A 52 16.29 1.13 9.37
CA GLU A 52 15.42 2.32 9.28
C GLU A 52 14.17 2.07 8.41
N LEU A 53 14.32 1.38 7.28
CA LEU A 53 13.19 1.00 6.44
C LEU A 53 12.23 0.06 7.18
N ILE A 54 12.73 -0.87 7.98
CA ILE A 54 11.90 -1.76 8.81
C ILE A 54 11.15 -0.96 9.88
N LYS A 55 11.80 0.00 10.55
CA LYS A 55 11.12 0.89 11.51
C LYS A 55 9.99 1.66 10.84
N ARG A 56 10.25 2.25 9.66
CA ARG A 56 9.24 2.96 8.87
C ARG A 56 8.11 2.06 8.41
N TRP A 57 8.43 0.82 8.04
CA TRP A 57 7.44 -0.19 7.65
C TRP A 57 6.51 -0.54 8.81
N ARG A 58 7.06 -0.76 10.01
CA ARG A 58 6.26 -0.99 11.23
C ARG A 58 5.39 0.21 11.56
N ALA A 59 5.95 1.42 11.55
CA ALA A 59 5.21 2.66 11.80
C ALA A 59 4.10 2.93 10.78
N ALA A 60 4.20 2.39 9.58
CA ALA A 60 3.17 2.49 8.54
C ALA A 60 2.06 1.44 8.66
N GLY A 61 2.00 0.66 9.76
CA GLY A 61 1.01 -0.41 9.93
C GLY A 61 1.39 -1.70 9.20
N GLY A 62 2.65 -1.85 8.79
CA GLY A 62 3.14 -3.09 8.18
C GLY A 62 3.14 -4.29 9.15
N ASP A 63 3.22 -4.01 10.45
CA ASP A 63 3.18 -5.00 11.53
C ASP A 63 1.76 -5.35 11.98
N ASP A 64 0.75 -4.59 11.54
CA ASP A 64 -0.64 -4.90 11.85
C ASP A 64 -1.00 -6.26 11.26
N ARG A 65 -1.68 -7.09 12.08
CA ARG A 65 -2.11 -8.43 11.66
C ARG A 65 -2.89 -8.31 10.35
N LEU A 66 -2.28 -8.83 9.28
CA LEU A 66 -2.94 -8.91 7.98
C LEU A 66 -4.26 -9.68 8.14
N PRO A 67 -5.39 -9.13 7.67
CA PRO A 67 -6.64 -9.85 7.71
C PRO A 67 -6.50 -11.14 6.90
N THR A 68 -6.92 -12.24 7.51
CA THR A 68 -6.97 -13.57 6.89
C THR A 68 -7.77 -13.52 5.60
N VAL A 69 -7.54 -14.49 4.70
CA VAL A 69 -8.29 -14.58 3.43
C VAL A 69 -9.80 -14.52 3.66
N ARG A 70 -10.29 -15.19 4.72
CA ARG A 70 -11.70 -15.18 5.13
C ARG A 70 -12.18 -13.79 5.56
N GLU A 71 -11.40 -13.08 6.37
CA GLU A 71 -11.72 -11.72 6.81
C GLU A 71 -11.76 -10.75 5.62
N ARG A 72 -10.82 -10.87 4.67
CA ARG A 72 -10.81 -10.05 3.44
C ARG A 72 -12.03 -10.32 2.55
N LEU A 73 -12.36 -11.59 2.31
CA LEU A 73 -13.52 -11.99 1.52
C LEU A 73 -14.83 -11.55 2.17
N SER A 74 -14.94 -11.67 3.49
CA SER A 74 -16.13 -11.23 4.24
C SER A 74 -16.31 -9.71 4.17
N ARG A 75 -15.21 -8.94 4.19
CA ARG A 75 -15.25 -7.47 4.05
C ARG A 75 -15.70 -7.05 2.65
N THR A 76 -15.08 -7.62 1.61
CA THR A 76 -15.48 -7.36 0.20
C THR A 76 -16.91 -7.80 -0.12
N TYR A 77 -17.42 -8.84 0.54
CA TYR A 77 -18.82 -9.21 0.44
C TYR A 77 -19.73 -8.18 1.10
N ARG A 78 -19.42 -7.76 2.34
CA ARG A 78 -20.18 -6.69 3.03
C ARG A 78 -20.18 -5.38 2.25
N ASP A 79 -19.05 -4.96 1.72
CA ASP A 79 -18.94 -3.71 0.95
C ASP A 79 -19.78 -3.76 -0.35
N ARG A 80 -19.88 -4.93 -0.98
CA ARG A 80 -20.78 -5.14 -2.13
C ARG A 80 -22.25 -5.12 -1.72
N LEU A 81 -22.59 -5.70 -0.56
CA LEU A 81 -23.95 -5.67 -0.05
C LEU A 81 -24.40 -4.25 0.28
N THR A 82 -23.54 -3.44 0.91
CA THR A 82 -23.84 -2.03 1.18
C THR A 82 -24.01 -1.24 -0.11
N ALA A 83 -23.10 -1.40 -1.07
CA ALA A 83 -23.21 -0.74 -2.38
C ALA A 83 -24.51 -1.12 -3.13
N ASN A 84 -24.92 -2.39 -3.05
CA ASN A 84 -26.17 -2.85 -3.66
C ASN A 84 -27.42 -2.34 -2.92
N ALA A 85 -27.36 -2.23 -1.60
CA ALA A 85 -28.44 -1.65 -0.79
C ALA A 85 -28.61 -0.15 -1.09
N ASP A 86 -27.51 0.58 -1.21
CA ASP A 86 -27.49 1.98 -1.60
C ASP A 86 -28.05 2.16 -3.01
N ALA A 87 -27.61 1.35 -3.98
CA ALA A 87 -28.15 1.36 -5.35
C ALA A 87 -29.67 1.09 -5.40
N LYS A 88 -30.16 0.16 -4.56
CA LYS A 88 -31.60 -0.16 -4.45
C LYS A 88 -32.39 0.97 -3.80
N ALA A 89 -31.84 1.64 -2.80
CA ALA A 89 -32.46 2.79 -2.17
C ALA A 89 -32.59 3.96 -3.16
N ILE A 90 -31.55 4.22 -3.96
CA ILE A 90 -31.56 5.27 -4.99
C ILE A 90 -32.59 4.95 -6.09
N ALA A 91 -32.68 3.69 -6.52
CA ALA A 91 -33.69 3.26 -7.50
C ALA A 91 -35.14 3.30 -6.96
N GLY A 92 -35.33 3.24 -5.64
CA GLY A 92 -36.64 3.34 -4.98
C GLY A 92 -37.16 4.77 -4.82
N VAL A 93 -36.29 5.78 -4.94
CA VAL A 93 -36.70 7.20 -4.94
C VAL A 93 -37.26 7.55 -6.30
N LYS A 94 -38.60 7.51 -6.42
CA LYS A 94 -39.29 8.03 -7.62
C LYS A 94 -38.98 9.54 -7.75
N PRO A 95 -38.60 10.03 -8.94
CA PRO A 95 -38.43 11.46 -9.13
C PRO A 95 -39.80 12.14 -8.96
N ASP A 96 -39.88 13.05 -8.00
CA ASP A 96 -41.06 13.89 -7.78
C ASP A 96 -41.27 14.76 -9.03
N LYS A 97 -42.27 14.40 -9.84
CA LYS A 97 -42.63 15.15 -11.05
C LYS A 97 -43.32 16.45 -10.60
N GLY A 98 -42.52 17.48 -10.33
CA GLY A 98 -42.99 18.84 -10.14
C GLY A 98 -43.87 19.27 -11.32
N LYS A 99 -45.16 19.52 -11.05
CA LYS A 99 -46.11 20.09 -12.01
C LYS A 99 -45.67 21.51 -12.40
N PRO A 100 -45.52 21.85 -13.68
CA PRO A 100 -45.36 23.25 -14.08
C PRO A 100 -46.72 23.95 -13.96
N SER A 101 -46.81 24.96 -13.08
CA SER A 101 -47.97 25.84 -12.99
C SER A 101 -48.09 26.66 -14.28
N ARG A 102 -49.19 26.51 -15.02
CA ARG A 102 -49.55 27.45 -16.10
C ARG A 102 -49.96 28.78 -15.47
N VAL A 103 -49.07 29.77 -15.54
CA VAL A 103 -49.39 31.18 -15.36
C VAL A 103 -50.26 31.61 -16.55
N GLY A 104 -51.44 32.14 -16.25
CA GLY A 104 -52.36 32.66 -17.25
C GLY A 104 -51.97 34.04 -17.76
N THR A 105 -52.39 34.32 -18.99
CA THR A 105 -52.58 35.68 -19.53
C THR A 105 -53.85 35.63 -20.39
N GLY A 106 -54.78 36.57 -20.15
CA GLY A 106 -56.08 36.74 -20.85
C GLY A 106 -55.91 37.21 -22.31
N PRO A 107 -56.87 37.94 -22.95
CA PRO A 107 -58.08 38.60 -22.41
C PRO A 107 -59.36 38.47 -23.26
N LYS A 108 -60.52 38.77 -22.65
CA LYS A 108 -61.59 39.71 -23.09
C LYS A 108 -62.92 39.38 -22.43
#